data_AF-A0A7C5ID56-F1
#
_entry.id   AF-A0A7C5ID56-F1
#
_cell.length_a   1.000
_cell.length_b   1.000
_cell.length_c   1.000
_cell.angle_alpha   90.00
_cell.angle_beta   90.00
_cell.angle_gamma   90.00
#
_symmetry.space_group_name_H-M   'P 1'
#
loop_
_entity.id
_entity.type
_entity.pdbx_description
1 polymer ?
#
loop_
_entity_poly.entity_id
_entity_poly.type
_entity_poly.pdbx_seq_one_letter_code
_entity_poly.pdbx_strand_id
1 'polypeptide(L)' 'KHNKMIIPGRAARLSGEVEEVTGWKILVGPLDSSGIQKFIHEKWMQT' A
#
# COMPACT_ATOMS: atom_id res chain seq x y z
N LYS A 1 -13.24 10.22 -4.94
CA LYS A 1 -13.37 9.05 -4.03
C LYS A 1 -12.28 8.05 -4.41
N HIS A 2 -11.51 7.50 -3.47
CA HIS A 2 -10.46 6.51 -3.76
C HIS A 2 -10.72 5.22 -2.98
N ASN A 3 -10.34 4.08 -3.55
CA ASN A 3 -10.34 2.75 -2.91
C ASN A 3 -8.93 2.18 -2.97
N LYS A 4 -7.98 2.90 -2.33
CA LYS A 4 -6.56 2.55 -2.27
C LYS A 4 -6.15 2.53 -0.80
N MET A 5 -5.45 1.48 -0.37
CA MET A 5 -4.94 1.32 1.00
C MET A 5 -3.46 0.96 0.97
N ILE A 6 -2.67 1.57 1.86
CA ILE A 6 -1.24 1.27 2.00
C ILE A 6 -1.04 0.39 3.22
N ILE A 7 -0.37 -0.75 3.06
CA ILE A 7 0.03 -1.62 4.16
C ILE A 7 1.55 -1.56 4.37
N PRO A 8 2.09 -1.82 5.58
CA PRO A 8 3.53 -1.88 5.79
C PRO A 8 4.19 -2.95 4.95
N GLY A 9 5.44 -2.74 4.53
CA GLY A 9 6.22 -3.74 3.79
C GLY A 9 6.37 -5.07 4.53
N ARG A 10 6.36 -5.04 5.87
CA ARG A 10 6.37 -6.25 6.71
C ARG A 10 5.10 -7.10 6.56
N ALA A 11 3.99 -6.50 6.17
CA ALA A 11 2.70 -7.15 5.98
C ALA A 11 2.45 -7.52 4.51
N ALA A 12 3.45 -7.41 3.63
CA ALA A 12 3.29 -7.63 2.19
C ALA A 12 2.64 -8.99 1.84
N ARG A 13 2.87 -10.03 2.65
CA ARG A 13 2.29 -11.36 2.45
C ARG A 13 0.75 -11.38 2.54
N LEU A 14 0.15 -10.44 3.26
CA LEU A 14 -1.30 -10.33 3.44
C LEU A 14 -1.99 -9.55 2.31
N SER A 15 -1.23 -8.93 1.39
CA SER A 15 -1.80 -7.98 0.43
C SER A 15 -2.90 -8.58 -0.46
N GLY A 16 -2.76 -9.85 -0.85
CA GLY A 16 -3.75 -10.54 -1.69
C GLY A 16 -5.08 -10.77 -0.97
N GLU A 17 -5.03 -11.35 0.23
CA GLU A 17 -6.22 -11.59 1.06
C GLU A 17 -6.91 -10.27 1.44
N VAL A 18 -6.13 -9.23 1.77
CA VAL A 18 -6.68 -7.91 2.09
C VAL A 18 -7.34 -7.27 0.85
N GLU A 19 -6.75 -7.39 -0.34
CA GLU A 19 -7.35 -6.90 -1.59
C GLU A 19 -8.66 -7.62 -1.89
N GLU A 20 -8.75 -8.93 -1.66
CA GLU A 20 -9.95 -9.74 -1.86
C GLU A 20 -11.08 -9.37 -0.88
N VAL A 21 -10.77 -9.29 0.42
CA VAL A 21 -11.77 -9.01 1.47
C VAL A 21 -12.29 -7.58 1.40
N THR A 22 -11.42 -6.62 1.10
CA THR A 22 -11.80 -5.20 1.09
C THR A 22 -12.33 -4.73 -0.26
N GLY A 23 -11.90 -5.36 -1.36
CA GLY A 23 -12.10 -4.87 -2.72
C GLY A 23 -11.31 -3.58 -3.02
N TRP A 24 -10.34 -3.21 -2.17
CA TRP A 24 -9.51 -2.02 -2.35
C TRP A 24 -8.17 -2.38 -2.97
N LYS A 25 -7.63 -1.48 -3.78
CA LYS A 25 -6.28 -1.63 -4.29
C LYS A 25 -5.28 -1.52 -3.16
N ILE A 26 -4.52 -2.59 -2.91
CA ILE A 26 -3.51 -2.61 -1.87
C ILE A 26 -2.15 -2.21 -2.45
N LEU A 27 -1.54 -1.21 -1.82
CA LEU A 27 -0.19 -0.75 -2.10
C LEU A 27 0.71 -1.20 -0.94
N VAL A 28 1.76 -1.96 -1.25
CA VAL A 28 2.75 -2.36 -0.24
C VAL A 28 3.73 -1.21 -0.04
N GLY A 29 3.65 -0.58 1.12
CA GLY A 29 4.53 0.51 1.55
C GLY A 29 5.93 0.03 1.97
N PRO A 30 6.75 0.95 2.51
CA PRO A 30 8.12 0.64 2.93
C PRO A 30 8.17 -0.29 4.16
N LEU A 31 9.35 -0.89 4.40
CA LEU A 31 9.62 -1.73 5.58
C LEU A 31 9.66 -0.92 6.90
N ASP A 32 10.00 0.36 6.80
CA ASP A 32 10.08 1.33 7.89
C ASP A 32 9.31 2.60 7.52
N SER A 33 8.70 3.26 8.51
CA SER A 33 7.84 4.43 8.30
C SER A 33 8.57 5.66 7.76
N SER A 34 9.90 5.78 7.94
CA SER A 34 10.67 6.89 7.38
C SER A 34 10.59 6.95 5.85
N GLY A 35 10.36 5.81 5.19
CA GLY A 35 10.23 5.73 3.74
C GLY A 35 8.90 6.23 3.16
N ILE A 36 7.90 6.57 4.00
CA ILE A 36 6.54 6.86 3.53
C ILE A 36 6.52 8.08 2.60
N GLN A 37 7.26 9.15 2.93
CA GLN A 37 7.28 10.37 2.12
C GLN A 37 7.72 10.09 0.68
N LYS A 38 8.84 9.36 0.52
CA LYS A 38 9.35 8.95 -0.80
C LYS A 38 8.37 8.02 -1.51
N PHE A 39 7.81 7.05 -0.79
CA PHE A 39 6.85 6.09 -1.34
C PHE A 39 5.60 6.77 -1.92
N ILE A 40 5.02 7.72 -1.21
CA ILE A 40 3.82 8.44 -1.69
C ILE A 40 4.15 9.21 -2.97
N HIS A 41 5.29 9.91 -3.01
CA HIS A 41 5.70 10.69 -4.17
C HIS A 41 5.89 9.80 -5.42
N GLU A 42 6.46 8.61 -5.25
CA GLU A 42 6.73 7.69 -6.35
C GLU A 42 5.51 6.85 -6.75
N LYS A 43 4.68 6.38 -5.81
CA LYS A 43 3.71 5.30 -6.06
C LYS A 43 2.26 5.74 -6.02
N TRP A 44 1.92 6.79 -5.28
CA TRP A 44 0.52 7.19 -5.11
C TRP A 44 -0.08 7.84 -6.36
N MET A 45 0.73 8.58 -7.13
CA MET A 45 0.31 9.29 -8.35
C MET A 45 0.55 8.51 -9.66
N GLN A 46 1.32 7.42 -9.62
CA GLN A 46 1.61 6.59 -10.81
C GLN A 46 0.57 5.48 -11.06
N THR A 47 -0.48 5.37 -10.24
CA THR A 47 -1.54 4.34 -10.32
C THR A 47 -2.92 4.95 -10.35
#